data_AF-A0A7X5Q637-F1
#
_entry.id   AF-A0A7X5Q637-F1
#
_cell.length_a   1.000
_cell.length_b   1.000
_cell.length_c   1.000
_cell.angle_alpha   90.00
_cell.angle_beta   90.00
_cell.angle_gamma   90.00
#
_symmetry.space_group_name_H-M   'P 1'
#
loop_
_entity.id
_entity.type
_entity.pdbx_description
1 polymer ?
#
loop_
_entity_poly.entity_id
_entity_poly.type
_entity_poly.pdbx_seq_one_letter_code
_entity_poly.pdbx_strand_id
1 'polypeptide(L)'
;MLNFRKLKQDFSSSIVKEGKGLYDDEKVVSAKILHLDHKTIRIAGRVVGQYENTYESEIEIDRQECEAIDSDCDCPYNYDCHHLTALLFYLEQHIDKILVSFSKDNDLSEIADDQEMNKEAQAEIIEQVKEAQIKADQKQEQLNQEQVLQEYVSSSHLLATSPFFWMQEKKEVDRAEVALIFNLPTSRGEKGDAPVEIQLALRLPFRSKPLYVPNIKEYLQALRYEEPIVMGGRRYCFSLESFDPMISSAMRIIRDQAVFSNQPTTEKAHRIAYLDREVLGRILAELHEKAAKKWASSSFSDEELPPLPGVYLGAFDTPLRFALQPAELRFNLEYMKPPISKILLEPLINVNGKVIELEEALSLECAQPGMIFDAVFYRFQPYITRLHLRHLKKIRDLTIPEPLFGTFVENALPEFEKHAQVCNQHSIEHFVTMPFVGAVQASCELSYLNGELDAKLFFHYDKFK
;
A
#
# COMPACT_ATOMS: atom_id res chain seq x y z
N MET A 1 23.66 43.64 -33.75
CA MET A 1 22.98 42.55 -33.01
C MET A 1 21.71 43.14 -32.41
N LEU A 2 20.53 42.59 -32.73
CA LEU A 2 19.24 43.17 -32.33
C LEU A 2 19.02 43.07 -30.82
N ASN A 3 18.49 44.13 -30.21
CA ASN A 3 18.13 44.13 -28.79
C ASN A 3 16.67 43.71 -28.61
N PHE A 4 16.42 42.40 -28.52
CA PHE A 4 15.08 41.83 -28.31
C PHE A 4 14.40 42.28 -27.01
N ARG A 5 15.16 42.76 -26.01
CA ARG A 5 14.57 43.33 -24.79
C ARG A 5 13.93 44.69 -25.06
N LYS A 6 14.47 45.48 -26.01
CA LYS A 6 13.89 46.76 -26.44
C LYS A 6 12.67 46.53 -27.34
N LEU A 7 12.77 45.62 -28.31
CA LEU A 7 11.65 45.24 -29.18
C LEU A 7 10.42 44.72 -28.42
N LYS A 8 10.61 44.00 -27.32
CA LYS A 8 9.49 43.54 -26.46
C LYS A 8 8.79 44.67 -25.70
N GLN A 9 9.40 45.86 -25.59
CA GLN A 9 8.78 47.03 -24.95
C GLN A 9 7.78 47.73 -25.86
N ASP A 10 7.82 47.46 -27.17
CA ASP A 10 6.88 47.98 -28.16
C ASP A 10 5.50 47.31 -28.05
N PHE A 11 5.41 46.17 -27.34
CA PHE A 11 4.19 45.39 -27.11
C PHE A 11 3.68 45.53 -25.67
N SER A 12 2.36 45.39 -25.49
CA SER A 12 1.76 45.49 -24.16
C SER A 12 2.17 44.33 -23.24
N SER A 13 2.39 44.63 -21.96
CA SER A 13 2.97 43.67 -21.00
C SER A 13 2.14 42.40 -20.76
N SER A 14 0.82 42.46 -20.97
CA SER A 14 -0.08 41.30 -20.94
C SER A 14 0.16 40.38 -22.13
N ILE A 15 0.30 40.96 -23.32
CA ILE A 15 0.50 40.26 -24.58
C ILE A 15 1.90 39.61 -24.64
N VAL A 16 2.91 40.24 -24.04
CA VAL A 16 4.24 39.63 -23.90
C VAL A 16 4.20 38.37 -23.03
N LYS A 17 3.38 38.33 -21.97
CA LYS A 17 3.24 37.13 -21.13
C LYS A 17 2.50 36.01 -21.86
N GLU A 18 1.44 36.34 -22.58
CA GLU A 18 0.67 35.38 -23.36
C GLU A 18 1.48 34.81 -24.53
N GLY A 19 2.24 35.64 -25.24
CA GLY A 19 3.15 35.19 -26.30
C GLY A 19 4.32 34.35 -25.79
N LYS A 20 4.80 34.61 -24.56
CA LYS A 20 5.75 33.71 -23.91
C LYS A 20 5.13 32.32 -23.67
N GLY A 21 3.88 32.27 -23.24
CA GLY A 21 3.16 31.00 -23.08
C GLY A 21 3.07 30.21 -24.40
N LEU A 22 2.71 30.88 -25.51
CA LEU A 22 2.71 30.24 -26.83
C LEU A 22 4.09 29.74 -27.27
N TYR A 23 5.17 30.44 -26.92
CA TYR A 23 6.53 30.01 -27.21
C TYR A 23 6.92 28.79 -26.38
N ASP A 24 6.65 28.80 -25.07
CA ASP A 24 6.95 27.69 -24.16
C ASP A 24 6.15 26.42 -24.54
N ASP A 25 4.98 26.58 -25.16
CA ASP A 25 4.14 25.51 -25.73
C ASP A 25 4.56 25.05 -27.15
N GLU A 26 5.73 25.50 -27.65
CA GLU A 26 6.30 25.17 -28.97
C GLU A 26 5.36 25.48 -30.16
N LYS A 27 4.57 26.56 -30.09
CA LYS A 27 3.55 26.90 -31.11
C LYS A 27 4.07 27.67 -32.33
N VAL A 28 5.35 28.07 -32.36
CA VAL A 28 5.96 28.76 -33.51
C VAL A 28 6.48 27.72 -34.50
N VAL A 29 5.86 27.64 -35.68
CA VAL A 29 6.11 26.59 -36.68
C VAL A 29 7.32 26.89 -37.53
N SER A 30 7.47 28.15 -37.94
CA SER A 30 8.59 28.59 -38.79
C SER A 30 8.79 30.09 -38.71
N ALA A 31 10.03 30.54 -38.87
CA ALA A 31 10.38 31.94 -39.09
C ALA A 31 11.42 32.05 -40.21
N LYS A 32 11.22 32.97 -41.15
CA LYS A 32 12.10 33.19 -42.31
C LYS A 32 12.32 34.69 -42.51
N ILE A 33 13.57 35.08 -42.78
CA ILE A 33 13.88 36.45 -43.18
C ILE A 33 13.44 36.63 -44.64
N LEU A 34 12.63 37.65 -44.90
CA LEU A 34 12.17 38.02 -46.24
C LEU A 34 13.10 39.05 -46.88
N HIS A 35 13.56 40.02 -46.10
CA HIS A 35 14.42 41.09 -46.57
C HIS A 35 15.42 41.48 -45.48
N LEU A 36 16.65 41.79 -45.88
CA LEU A 36 17.73 42.20 -44.99
C LEU A 36 18.56 43.30 -45.68
N ASP A 37 18.53 44.49 -45.11
CA ASP A 37 19.37 45.62 -45.52
C ASP A 37 20.17 46.17 -44.31
N HIS A 38 21.01 47.19 -44.51
CA HIS A 38 21.79 47.84 -43.44
C HIS A 38 20.91 48.47 -42.36
N LYS A 39 19.72 48.97 -42.76
CA LYS A 39 18.78 49.64 -41.86
C LYS A 39 17.66 48.75 -41.35
N THR A 40 17.08 47.89 -42.19
CA THR A 40 15.89 47.12 -41.83
C THR A 40 16.06 45.62 -42.00
N ILE A 41 15.32 44.85 -41.19
CA ILE A 41 15.16 43.41 -41.36
C ILE A 41 13.68 43.07 -41.31
N ARG A 42 13.18 42.40 -42.36
CA ARG A 42 11.78 41.96 -42.44
C ARG A 42 11.72 40.44 -42.28
N ILE A 43 10.90 39.99 -41.34
CA ILE A 43 10.82 38.59 -40.93
C ILE A 43 9.37 38.14 -41.00
N ALA A 44 9.11 37.03 -41.69
CA ALA A 44 7.83 36.35 -41.69
C ALA A 44 7.87 35.11 -40.79
N GLY A 45 6.79 34.86 -40.07
CA GLY A 45 6.63 33.74 -39.16
C GLY A 45 5.24 33.13 -39.24
N ARG A 46 5.15 31.85 -38.91
CA ARG A 46 3.87 31.12 -38.79
C ARG A 46 3.72 30.63 -37.36
N VAL A 47 2.64 31.04 -36.70
CA VAL A 47 2.37 30.72 -35.30
C VAL A 47 1.01 30.05 -35.17
N VAL A 48 0.95 28.96 -34.42
CA VAL A 48 -0.29 28.23 -34.14
C VAL A 48 -0.98 28.84 -32.93
N GLY A 49 -2.25 29.22 -33.09
CA GLY A 49 -3.06 29.69 -31.98
C GLY A 49 -3.62 28.56 -31.10
N GLN A 50 -4.45 28.92 -30.13
CA GLN A 50 -5.02 27.98 -29.15
C GLN A 50 -5.96 26.90 -29.75
N TYR A 51 -6.49 27.13 -30.97
CA TYR A 51 -7.42 26.22 -31.66
C TYR A 51 -6.82 25.58 -32.93
N GLU A 52 -5.50 25.40 -32.97
CA GLU A 52 -4.76 24.83 -34.13
C GLU A 52 -4.82 25.65 -35.43
N ASN A 53 -5.49 26.81 -35.43
CA ASN A 53 -5.41 27.77 -36.52
C ASN A 53 -3.97 28.32 -36.63
N THR A 54 -3.46 28.40 -37.85
CA THR A 54 -2.15 29.00 -38.15
C THR A 54 -2.33 30.44 -38.58
N TYR A 55 -1.59 31.35 -37.95
CA TYR A 55 -1.56 32.77 -38.28
C TYR A 55 -0.21 33.08 -38.92
N GLU A 56 -0.24 33.83 -40.01
CA GLU A 56 0.95 34.41 -40.63
C GLU A 56 1.22 35.75 -39.96
N SER A 57 2.49 36.01 -39.65
CA SER A 57 2.92 37.17 -38.88
C SER A 57 4.19 37.72 -39.50
N GLU A 58 4.20 39.01 -39.82
CA GLU A 58 5.36 39.70 -40.36
C GLU A 58 5.80 40.81 -39.42
N ILE A 59 7.10 40.96 -39.21
CA ILE A 59 7.67 42.05 -38.41
C ILE A 59 8.84 42.65 -39.19
N GLU A 60 8.80 43.95 -39.38
CA GLU A 60 9.90 44.75 -39.89
C GLU A 60 10.57 45.52 -38.74
N ILE A 61 11.88 45.35 -38.60
CA ILE A 61 12.65 45.85 -37.46
C ILE A 61 13.76 46.77 -37.95
N ASP A 62 13.91 47.93 -37.30
CA ASP A 62 15.08 48.79 -37.48
C ASP A 62 16.30 48.16 -36.77
N ARG A 63 17.38 47.92 -37.51
CA ARG A 63 18.61 47.31 -36.98
C ARG A 63 19.44 48.26 -36.11
N GLN A 64 19.32 49.58 -36.32
CA GLN A 64 20.07 50.60 -35.59
C GLN A 64 19.32 50.97 -34.30
N GLU A 65 18.03 51.24 -34.39
CA GLU A 65 17.23 51.67 -33.24
C GLU A 65 16.64 50.49 -32.44
N CYS A 66 16.59 49.28 -33.01
CA CYS A 66 16.00 48.07 -32.42
C CYS A 66 14.55 48.28 -31.99
N GLU A 67 13.75 48.89 -32.87
CA GLU A 67 12.32 49.17 -32.71
C GLU A 67 11.55 48.52 -33.88
N ALA A 68 10.31 48.09 -33.63
CA ALA A 68 9.44 47.58 -34.69
C ALA A 68 8.94 48.75 -35.56
N ILE A 69 9.31 48.75 -36.84
CA ILE A 69 8.88 49.75 -37.83
C ILE A 69 7.45 49.45 -38.30
N ASP A 70 7.20 48.17 -38.60
CA ASP A 70 5.91 47.67 -39.01
C ASP A 70 5.72 46.23 -38.50
N SER A 71 4.49 45.84 -38.23
CA SER A 71 4.17 44.49 -37.80
C SER A 71 2.75 44.14 -38.22
N ASP A 72 2.58 43.06 -38.96
CA ASP A 72 1.27 42.60 -39.41
C ASP A 72 1.04 41.16 -39.00
N CYS A 73 -0.20 40.83 -38.67
CA CYS A 73 -0.60 39.50 -38.25
C CYS A 73 -2.04 39.26 -38.70
N ASP A 74 -2.29 38.11 -39.32
CA ASP A 74 -3.63 37.73 -39.81
C ASP A 74 -4.65 37.42 -38.68
N CYS A 75 -4.30 37.70 -37.43
CA CYS A 75 -5.22 37.57 -36.31
C CYS A 75 -6.03 38.87 -36.12
N PRO A 76 -7.17 38.84 -35.39
CA PRO A 76 -8.01 40.04 -35.20
C PRO A 76 -7.31 41.25 -34.57
N TYR A 77 -6.13 41.03 -33.98
CA TYR A 77 -5.28 42.04 -33.38
C TYR A 77 -4.03 42.18 -34.27
N ASN A 78 -4.14 42.91 -35.38
CA ASN A 78 -3.12 42.91 -36.44
C ASN A 78 -1.71 43.37 -35.99
N TYR A 79 -1.63 44.33 -35.06
CA TYR A 79 -0.37 45.05 -34.75
C TYR A 79 0.19 44.80 -33.33
N ASP A 80 -0.64 44.48 -32.34
CA ASP A 80 -0.20 44.14 -30.96
C ASP A 80 -0.87 42.82 -30.55
N CYS A 81 -0.20 41.70 -30.81
CA CYS A 81 -0.76 40.38 -30.55
C CYS A 81 0.25 39.38 -29.99
N HIS A 82 -0.30 38.34 -29.37
CA HIS A 82 0.47 37.29 -28.70
C HIS A 82 1.23 36.40 -29.68
N HIS A 83 0.84 36.38 -30.97
CA HIS A 83 1.57 35.66 -32.02
C HIS A 83 2.87 36.39 -32.42
N LEU A 84 2.81 37.72 -32.57
CA LEU A 84 4.00 38.55 -32.86
C LEU A 84 5.00 38.50 -31.70
N THR A 85 4.53 38.55 -30.46
CA THR A 85 5.41 38.42 -29.29
C THR A 85 5.98 37.00 -29.16
N ALA A 86 5.22 35.94 -29.46
CA ALA A 86 5.74 34.57 -29.54
C ALA A 86 6.83 34.43 -30.62
N LEU A 87 6.64 35.06 -31.78
CA LEU A 87 7.64 35.12 -32.84
C LEU A 87 8.91 35.87 -32.37
N LEU A 88 8.79 36.97 -31.61
CA LEU A 88 9.94 37.66 -31.02
C LEU A 88 10.72 36.80 -30.01
N PHE A 89 10.05 36.00 -29.18
CA PHE A 89 10.72 35.04 -28.29
C PHE A 89 11.44 33.94 -29.07
N TYR A 90 10.83 33.47 -30.16
CA TYR A 90 11.48 32.50 -31.06
C TYR A 90 12.71 33.10 -31.74
N LEU A 91 12.61 34.32 -32.27
CA LEU A 91 13.72 35.02 -32.90
C LEU A 91 14.87 35.28 -31.92
N GLU A 92 14.59 35.68 -30.68
CA GLU A 92 15.63 35.86 -29.66
C GLU A 92 16.52 34.61 -29.48
N GLN A 93 15.95 33.40 -29.61
CA GLN A 93 16.68 32.15 -29.44
C GLN A 93 17.27 31.56 -30.73
N HIS A 94 16.70 31.93 -31.88
CA HIS A 94 16.97 31.29 -33.18
C HIS A 94 17.42 32.24 -34.30
N ILE A 95 17.51 33.56 -34.08
CA ILE A 95 17.89 34.54 -35.11
C ILE A 95 19.22 34.22 -35.78
N ASP A 96 20.22 33.75 -35.03
CA ASP A 96 21.53 33.38 -35.57
C ASP A 96 21.42 32.20 -36.55
N LYS A 97 20.60 31.19 -36.23
CA LYS A 97 20.35 30.05 -37.13
C LYS A 97 19.58 30.50 -38.38
N ILE A 98 18.61 31.41 -38.22
CA ILE A 98 17.79 31.93 -39.32
C ILE A 98 18.65 32.79 -40.26
N LEU A 99 19.54 33.63 -39.72
CA LEU A 99 20.51 34.42 -40.50
C LEU A 99 21.44 33.53 -41.33
N VAL A 100 21.94 32.44 -40.74
CA VAL A 100 22.77 31.45 -41.46
C VAL A 100 21.96 30.77 -42.57
N SER A 101 20.70 30.39 -42.32
CA SER A 101 19.85 29.80 -43.37
C SER A 101 19.56 30.78 -44.51
N PHE A 102 19.25 32.04 -44.18
CA PHE A 102 19.02 33.09 -45.17
C PHE A 102 20.27 33.35 -46.02
N SER A 103 21.47 33.34 -45.41
CA SER A 103 22.73 33.54 -46.12
C SER A 103 23.08 32.41 -47.09
N LYS A 104 22.61 31.18 -46.79
CA LYS A 104 22.78 30.01 -47.66
C LYS A 104 21.74 29.95 -48.78
N ASP A 105 20.53 30.44 -48.52
CA ASP A 105 19.42 30.38 -49.46
C ASP A 105 19.44 31.51 -50.51
N ASN A 106 20.02 32.67 -50.18
CA ASN A 106 19.96 33.89 -51.02
C ASN A 106 21.31 34.33 -51.58
N ASP A 107 22.28 33.42 -51.73
CA ASP A 107 23.63 33.64 -52.31
C ASP A 107 24.04 35.14 -52.33
N LEU A 108 24.72 35.61 -51.28
CA LEU A 108 25.10 37.02 -50.99
C LEU A 108 25.65 37.83 -52.19
N SER A 109 25.99 37.18 -53.31
CA SER A 109 26.28 37.76 -54.61
C SER A 109 25.10 38.40 -55.36
N GLU A 110 23.83 38.02 -55.12
CA GLU A 110 22.68 38.54 -55.89
C GLU A 110 22.11 39.88 -55.35
N ILE A 111 22.47 40.29 -54.13
CA ILE A 111 22.12 41.62 -53.56
C ILE A 111 23.01 42.74 -54.16
N ALA A 112 23.90 42.40 -55.10
CA ALA A 112 24.83 43.34 -55.73
C ALA A 112 24.19 44.29 -56.78
N ASP A 113 22.96 44.01 -57.24
CA ASP A 113 22.36 44.74 -58.36
C ASP A 113 21.35 45.84 -57.98
N ASP A 114 20.90 45.88 -56.72
CA ASP A 114 20.04 46.98 -56.24
C ASP A 114 20.89 48.15 -55.72
N GLN A 115 20.79 49.25 -56.45
CA GLN A 115 21.56 50.48 -56.28
C GLN A 115 21.23 51.19 -54.97
N GLU A 116 21.84 50.79 -53.84
CA GLU A 116 22.15 51.69 -52.70
C GLU A 116 22.99 51.08 -51.56
N MET A 117 23.55 49.86 -51.69
CA MET A 117 24.40 49.30 -50.63
C MET A 117 25.87 49.76 -50.70
N ASN A 118 26.31 50.43 -49.64
CA ASN A 118 27.70 50.83 -49.44
C ASN A 118 28.58 49.59 -49.14
N LYS A 119 29.79 49.48 -49.70
CA LYS A 119 30.68 48.30 -49.53
C LYS A 119 31.02 47.96 -48.07
N GLU A 120 30.97 48.95 -47.17
CA GLU A 120 31.17 48.78 -45.72
C GLU A 120 29.98 48.05 -45.06
N ALA A 121 28.75 48.36 -45.48
CA ALA A 121 27.53 47.71 -44.97
C ALA A 121 27.47 46.22 -45.34
N GLN A 122 27.97 45.85 -46.52
CA GLN A 122 28.08 44.45 -46.94
C GLN A 122 29.12 43.68 -46.12
N ALA A 123 30.25 44.31 -45.79
CA ALA A 123 31.28 43.70 -44.95
C ALA A 123 30.76 43.43 -43.53
N GLU A 124 30.00 44.37 -42.94
CA GLU A 124 29.38 44.21 -41.62
C GLU A 124 28.36 43.06 -41.59
N ILE A 125 27.56 42.88 -42.65
CA ILE A 125 26.60 41.77 -42.73
C ILE A 125 27.32 40.42 -42.82
N ILE A 126 28.37 40.32 -43.63
CA ILE A 126 29.15 39.09 -43.79
C ILE A 126 29.87 38.72 -42.48
N GLU A 127 30.40 39.70 -41.76
CA GLU A 127 31.03 39.48 -40.46
C GLU A 127 30.01 39.00 -39.41
N GLN A 128 28.82 39.61 -39.36
CA GLN A 128 27.74 39.18 -38.47
C GLN A 128 27.23 37.77 -38.77
N VAL A 129 27.17 37.38 -40.05
CA VAL A 129 26.81 35.99 -40.44
C VAL A 129 27.88 34.99 -39.99
N LYS A 130 29.18 35.35 -40.10
CA LYS A 130 30.26 34.49 -39.60
C LYS A 130 30.24 34.35 -38.09
N GLU A 131 30.01 35.43 -37.35
CA GLU A 131 29.86 35.38 -35.89
C GLU A 131 28.64 34.55 -35.47
N ALA A 132 27.50 34.74 -36.15
CA ALA A 132 26.28 33.96 -35.90
C ALA A 132 26.49 32.47 -36.17
N GLN A 133 27.27 32.12 -37.21
CA GLN A 133 27.60 30.73 -37.50
C GLN A 133 28.48 30.11 -36.42
N ILE A 134 29.51 30.82 -35.95
CA ILE A 134 30.37 30.36 -34.84
C ILE A 134 29.54 30.14 -33.56
N LYS A 135 28.62 31.06 -33.24
CA LYS A 135 27.75 30.94 -32.06
C LYS A 135 26.74 29.79 -32.18
N ALA A 136 26.17 29.61 -33.37
CA ALA A 136 25.25 28.50 -33.62
C ALA A 136 25.95 27.15 -33.48
N ASP A 137 27.18 27.02 -33.98
CA ASP A 137 28.00 25.81 -33.86
C ASP A 137 28.38 25.55 -32.39
N GLN A 138 28.80 26.57 -31.65
CA GLN A 138 29.09 26.46 -30.20
C GLN A 138 27.86 26.05 -29.38
N LYS A 139 26.68 26.62 -29.68
CA LYS A 139 25.43 26.26 -29.01
C LYS A 139 25.02 24.82 -29.33
N GLN A 140 25.23 24.37 -30.56
CA GLN A 140 24.99 22.98 -30.95
C GLN A 140 25.97 22.02 -30.27
N GLU A 141 27.24 22.40 -30.14
CA GLU A 141 28.25 21.62 -29.43
C GLU A 141 27.92 21.49 -27.93
N GLN A 142 27.47 22.57 -27.29
CA GLN A 142 27.00 22.54 -25.89
C GLN A 142 25.80 21.61 -25.69
N LEU A 143 24.80 21.67 -26.56
CA LEU A 143 23.64 20.76 -26.51
C LEU A 143 24.06 19.30 -26.68
N ASN A 144 24.98 19.03 -27.61
CA ASN A 144 25.53 17.69 -27.80
C ASN A 144 26.29 17.22 -26.54
N GLN A 145 27.07 18.10 -25.89
CA GLN A 145 27.78 17.77 -24.65
C GLN A 145 26.81 17.47 -23.50
N GLU A 146 25.74 18.25 -23.35
CA GLU A 146 24.69 17.99 -22.35
C GLU A 146 23.99 16.66 -22.59
N GLN A 147 23.67 16.33 -23.85
CA GLN A 147 23.07 15.05 -24.20
C GLN A 147 24.00 13.88 -23.86
N VAL A 148 25.29 13.97 -24.22
CA VAL A 148 26.29 12.94 -23.89
C VAL A 148 26.45 12.78 -22.38
N LEU A 149 26.40 13.87 -21.62
CA LEU A 149 26.41 13.82 -20.15
C LEU A 149 25.19 13.09 -19.59
N GLN A 150 23.99 13.37 -20.11
CA GLN A 150 22.77 12.67 -19.70
C GLN A 150 22.83 11.18 -20.05
N GLU A 151 23.28 10.84 -21.25
CA GLU A 151 23.48 9.46 -21.70
C GLU A 151 24.51 8.74 -20.82
N TYR A 152 25.60 9.40 -20.47
CA TYR A 152 26.63 8.87 -19.58
C TYR A 152 26.08 8.59 -18.18
N VAL A 153 25.35 9.54 -17.58
CA VAL A 153 24.77 9.37 -16.24
C VAL A 153 23.75 8.23 -16.23
N SER A 154 22.84 8.22 -17.22
CA SER A 154 21.83 7.18 -17.37
C SER A 154 22.46 5.80 -17.57
N SER A 155 23.45 5.70 -18.47
CA SER A 155 24.16 4.45 -18.75
C SER A 155 24.99 3.99 -17.56
N SER A 156 25.72 4.89 -16.91
CA SER A 156 26.52 4.59 -15.71
C SER A 156 25.64 4.04 -14.58
N HIS A 157 24.50 4.69 -14.33
CA HIS A 157 23.53 4.21 -13.35
C HIS A 157 22.98 2.83 -13.71
N LEU A 158 22.56 2.62 -14.96
CA LEU A 158 22.03 1.33 -15.41
C LEU A 158 23.08 0.22 -15.33
N LEU A 159 24.31 0.47 -15.79
CA LEU A 159 25.41 -0.49 -15.75
C LEU A 159 25.79 -0.84 -14.31
N ALA A 160 25.76 0.12 -13.39
CA ALA A 160 26.08 -0.12 -11.98
C ALA A 160 24.97 -0.88 -11.22
N THR A 161 23.71 -0.62 -11.54
CA THR A 161 22.56 -1.17 -10.80
C THR A 161 21.97 -2.43 -11.43
N SER A 162 22.22 -2.66 -12.71
CA SER A 162 21.66 -3.80 -13.43
C SER A 162 22.30 -5.12 -12.98
N PRO A 163 21.48 -6.11 -12.60
CA PRO A 163 21.96 -7.42 -12.16
C PRO A 163 22.69 -8.20 -13.26
N PHE A 164 22.52 -7.81 -14.54
CA PHE A 164 23.24 -8.42 -15.67
C PHE A 164 24.75 -8.17 -15.64
N PHE A 165 25.20 -7.10 -14.98
CA PHE A 165 26.62 -6.73 -14.90
C PHE A 165 27.23 -6.99 -13.53
N TRP A 166 26.47 -7.57 -12.60
CA TRP A 166 27.02 -7.97 -11.31
C TRP A 166 27.93 -9.18 -11.49
N MET A 167 29.12 -9.14 -10.88
CA MET A 167 29.92 -10.34 -10.70
C MET A 167 29.09 -11.32 -9.86
N GLN A 168 29.06 -12.60 -10.26
CA GLN A 168 28.42 -13.65 -9.47
C GLN A 168 29.19 -13.84 -8.15
N GLU A 169 28.88 -13.02 -7.15
CA GLU A 169 29.34 -13.20 -5.79
C GLU A 169 28.73 -14.50 -5.25
N LYS A 170 29.54 -15.27 -4.51
CA LYS A 170 29.00 -16.39 -3.73
C LYS A 170 27.99 -15.80 -2.74
N LYS A 171 26.75 -16.25 -2.84
CA LYS A 171 25.70 -15.92 -1.87
C LYS A 171 26.04 -16.58 -0.54
N GLU A 172 26.77 -15.87 0.31
CA GLU A 172 26.95 -16.30 1.70
C GLU A 172 25.68 -15.95 2.48
N VAL A 173 25.02 -16.97 3.01
CA VAL A 173 23.79 -16.80 3.79
C VAL A 173 24.17 -16.33 5.19
N ASP A 174 23.71 -15.15 5.56
CA ASP A 174 23.91 -14.58 6.89
C ASP A 174 23.07 -15.31 7.93
N ARG A 175 23.64 -15.53 9.12
CA ARG A 175 22.92 -16.10 10.28
C ARG A 175 22.27 -14.99 11.10
N ALA A 176 21.02 -15.19 11.51
CA ALA A 176 20.30 -14.28 12.39
C ALA A 176 19.29 -15.01 13.26
N GLU A 177 19.03 -14.48 14.46
CA GLU A 177 17.83 -14.85 15.23
C GLU A 177 16.72 -13.85 14.89
N VAL A 178 15.53 -14.35 14.60
CA VAL A 178 14.35 -13.51 14.32
C VAL A 178 13.52 -13.37 15.59
N ALA A 179 13.10 -12.15 15.87
CA ALA A 179 12.06 -11.83 16.83
C ALA A 179 10.79 -11.38 16.10
N LEU A 180 9.70 -12.10 16.35
CA LEU A 180 8.35 -11.82 15.88
C LEU A 180 7.63 -11.00 16.96
N ILE A 181 7.28 -9.76 16.64
CA ILE A 181 6.60 -8.86 17.56
C ILE A 181 5.17 -8.67 17.04
N PHE A 182 4.18 -9.19 17.77
CA PHE A 182 2.77 -9.08 17.41
C PHE A 182 2.11 -7.96 18.19
N ASN A 183 1.41 -7.05 17.52
CA ASN A 183 0.46 -6.14 18.17
C ASN A 183 -0.94 -6.68 17.92
N LEU A 184 -1.59 -7.09 19.00
CA LEU A 184 -2.94 -7.63 18.95
C LEU A 184 -3.93 -6.45 18.97
N PRO A 185 -5.00 -6.48 18.15
CA PRO A 185 -6.05 -5.48 18.21
C PRO A 185 -6.77 -5.54 19.55
N THR A 186 -7.01 -4.39 20.16
CA THR A 186 -7.63 -4.30 21.48
C THR A 186 -9.10 -4.75 21.41
N SER A 187 -9.46 -5.79 22.17
CA SER A 187 -10.79 -6.42 22.16
C SER A 187 -11.97 -5.50 22.51
N ARG A 188 -11.73 -4.25 22.95
CA ARG A 188 -12.74 -3.36 23.55
C ARG A 188 -13.41 -2.34 22.62
N GLY A 189 -13.11 -2.31 21.31
CA GLY A 189 -13.75 -1.31 20.45
C GLY A 189 -13.69 -1.54 18.94
N GLU A 190 -12.82 -2.41 18.45
CA GLU A 190 -12.70 -2.67 17.02
C GLU A 190 -13.56 -3.88 16.63
N LYS A 191 -14.27 -3.77 15.49
CA LYS A 191 -15.00 -4.88 14.88
C LYS A 191 -14.11 -6.13 14.92
N GLY A 192 -14.62 -7.24 15.43
CA GLY A 192 -13.89 -8.43 15.89
C GLY A 192 -13.01 -9.18 14.88
N ASP A 193 -12.70 -8.56 13.74
CA ASP A 193 -11.94 -9.10 12.61
C ASP A 193 -10.73 -8.23 12.23
N ALA A 194 -10.35 -7.27 13.08
CA ALA A 194 -9.16 -6.47 12.84
C ALA A 194 -7.92 -7.39 12.68
N PRO A 195 -7.11 -7.18 11.63
CA PRO A 195 -5.93 -7.97 11.37
C PRO A 195 -4.88 -7.75 12.45
N VAL A 196 -4.03 -8.74 12.66
CA VAL A 196 -2.91 -8.67 13.61
C VAL A 196 -1.75 -7.95 12.94
N GLU A 197 -1.18 -6.95 13.60
CA GLU A 197 0.04 -6.31 13.14
C GLU A 197 1.25 -7.15 13.56
N ILE A 198 2.18 -7.35 12.64
CA ILE A 198 3.47 -7.98 12.90
C ILE A 198 4.62 -7.03 12.54
N GLN A 199 5.60 -6.97 13.43
CA GLN A 199 6.91 -6.35 13.20
C GLN A 199 8.00 -7.41 13.33
N LEU A 200 9.05 -7.27 12.52
CA LEU A 200 10.20 -8.16 12.55
C LEU A 200 11.43 -7.40 13.06
N ALA A 201 12.19 -8.08 13.91
CA ALA A 201 13.49 -7.60 14.34
C ALA A 201 14.50 -8.75 14.32
N LEU A 202 15.73 -8.44 13.94
CA LEU A 202 16.81 -9.41 13.76
C LEU A 202 17.89 -9.18 14.81
N ARG A 203 18.24 -10.23 15.56
CA ARG A 203 19.45 -10.24 16.36
C ARG A 203 20.56 -10.86 15.53
N LEU A 204 21.51 -10.02 15.15
CA LEU A 204 22.67 -10.37 14.34
C LEU A 204 23.85 -10.71 15.25
N PRO A 205 24.71 -11.69 14.92
CA PRO A 205 25.81 -12.13 15.78
C PRO A 205 26.82 -11.03 16.10
N PHE A 206 27.01 -10.06 15.20
CA PHE A 206 27.97 -8.97 15.34
C PHE A 206 27.39 -7.69 15.97
N ARG A 207 26.13 -7.73 16.46
CA ARG A 207 25.44 -6.54 16.97
C ARG A 207 24.80 -6.82 18.33
N SER A 208 25.03 -5.94 19.30
CA SER A 208 24.44 -6.04 20.63
C SER A 208 22.94 -5.68 20.67
N LYS A 209 22.49 -4.74 19.83
CA LYS A 209 21.08 -4.33 19.75
C LYS A 209 20.34 -5.03 18.61
N PRO A 210 19.09 -5.51 18.83
CA PRO A 210 18.23 -5.99 17.75
C PRO A 210 18.03 -4.94 16.66
N LEU A 211 18.04 -5.37 15.40
CA LEU A 211 17.82 -4.54 14.22
C LEU A 211 16.37 -4.70 13.78
N TYR A 212 15.55 -3.68 14.00
CA TYR A 212 14.21 -3.64 13.43
C TYR A 212 14.31 -3.58 11.91
N VAL A 213 13.49 -4.40 11.24
CA VAL A 213 13.42 -4.42 9.78
C VAL A 213 12.73 -3.12 9.32
N PRO A 214 13.41 -2.25 8.55
CA PRO A 214 12.86 -0.94 8.18
C PRO A 214 11.74 -1.05 7.14
N ASN A 215 11.85 -2.00 6.22
CA ASN A 215 10.83 -2.31 5.23
C ASN A 215 10.56 -3.82 5.21
N ILE A 216 9.46 -4.23 5.85
CA ILE A 216 9.12 -5.65 6.01
C ILE A 216 8.77 -6.32 4.68
N LYS A 217 8.19 -5.57 3.73
CA LYS A 217 7.80 -6.08 2.42
C LYS A 217 9.03 -6.44 1.59
N GLU A 218 9.96 -5.48 1.47
CA GLU A 218 11.23 -5.70 0.76
C GLU A 218 12.04 -6.81 1.41
N TYR A 219 12.07 -6.86 2.75
CA TYR A 219 12.75 -7.92 3.48
C TYR A 219 12.17 -9.31 3.20
N LEU A 220 10.84 -9.48 3.23
CA LEU A 220 10.21 -10.77 2.94
C LEU A 220 10.32 -11.17 1.46
N GLN A 221 10.37 -10.19 0.54
CA GLN A 221 10.68 -10.44 -0.87
C GLN A 221 12.13 -10.90 -1.06
N ALA A 222 13.09 -10.19 -0.45
CA ALA A 222 14.49 -10.57 -0.46
C ALA A 222 14.70 -11.97 0.13
N LEU A 223 14.02 -12.30 1.23
CA LEU A 223 14.03 -13.63 1.84
C LEU A 223 13.42 -14.70 0.92
N ARG A 224 12.42 -14.35 0.09
CA ARG A 224 11.75 -15.28 -0.83
C ARG A 224 12.64 -15.63 -2.03
N TYR A 225 13.35 -14.65 -2.57
CA TYR A 225 14.20 -14.81 -3.76
C TYR A 225 15.69 -14.99 -3.44
N GLU A 226 16.03 -15.01 -2.15
CA GLU A 226 17.42 -15.08 -1.66
C GLU A 226 18.27 -13.98 -2.29
N GLU A 227 17.72 -12.77 -2.25
CA GLU A 227 18.33 -11.56 -2.79
C GLU A 227 18.98 -10.75 -1.66
N PRO A 228 20.08 -10.05 -1.97
CA PRO A 228 20.75 -9.22 -1.00
C PRO A 228 19.92 -7.98 -0.65
N ILE A 229 19.84 -7.64 0.63
CA ILE A 229 19.16 -6.45 1.15
C ILE A 229 20.13 -5.58 1.95
N VAL A 230 20.03 -4.27 1.78
CA VAL A 230 20.84 -3.31 2.57
C VAL A 230 20.03 -2.85 3.77
N MET A 231 20.52 -3.13 4.97
CA MET A 231 19.91 -2.66 6.22
C MET A 231 20.98 -2.02 7.12
N GLY A 232 20.72 -0.81 7.61
CA GLY A 232 21.68 -0.09 8.45
C GLY A 232 23.05 0.14 7.79
N GLY A 233 23.09 0.30 6.47
CA GLY A 233 24.31 0.54 5.69
C GLY A 233 25.17 -0.69 5.41
N ARG A 234 24.73 -1.90 5.78
CA ARG A 234 25.39 -3.16 5.41
C ARG A 234 24.49 -4.02 4.53
N ARG A 235 25.10 -4.74 3.59
CA ARG A 235 24.43 -5.70 2.71
C ARG A 235 24.35 -7.05 3.43
N TYR A 236 23.17 -7.65 3.43
CA TYR A 236 22.88 -8.95 4.02
C TYR A 236 22.19 -9.85 3.00
N CYS A 237 22.37 -11.16 3.11
CA CYS A 237 21.63 -12.15 2.35
C CYS A 237 21.01 -13.17 3.30
N PHE A 238 19.67 -13.18 3.40
CA PHE A 238 18.94 -14.10 4.27
C PHE A 238 18.19 -15.15 3.45
N SER A 239 18.16 -16.37 3.97
CA SER A 239 17.30 -17.45 3.51
C SER A 239 16.56 -18.08 4.70
N LEU A 240 15.67 -19.03 4.49
CA LEU A 240 15.03 -19.76 5.60
C LEU A 240 16.04 -20.56 6.44
N GLU A 241 17.22 -20.84 5.89
CA GLU A 241 18.33 -21.50 6.57
C GLU A 241 19.08 -20.56 7.50
N SER A 242 18.92 -19.24 7.35
CA SER A 242 19.52 -18.23 8.24
C SER A 242 19.04 -18.34 9.68
N PHE A 243 17.86 -18.89 9.90
CA PHE A 243 17.13 -18.89 11.17
C PHE A 243 17.13 -20.25 11.86
N ASP A 244 16.78 -20.25 13.15
CA ASP A 244 16.60 -21.48 13.93
C ASP A 244 15.44 -22.32 13.36
N PRO A 245 15.58 -23.66 13.23
CA PRO A 245 14.55 -24.54 12.69
C PRO A 245 13.19 -24.46 13.40
N MET A 246 13.17 -24.01 14.66
CA MET A 246 11.95 -23.78 15.40
C MET A 246 11.13 -22.64 14.79
N ILE A 247 11.78 -21.54 14.40
CA ILE A 247 11.11 -20.34 13.88
C ILE A 247 11.06 -20.27 12.35
N SER A 248 11.90 -21.04 11.64
CA SER A 248 11.94 -21.03 10.16
C SER A 248 10.58 -21.38 9.53
N SER A 249 9.78 -22.24 10.16
CA SER A 249 8.44 -22.55 9.65
C SER A 249 7.43 -21.44 9.85
N ALA A 250 7.49 -20.76 11.01
CA ALA A 250 6.72 -19.53 11.25
C ALA A 250 7.09 -18.46 10.23
N MET A 251 8.39 -18.26 9.97
CA MET A 251 8.87 -17.33 8.96
C MET A 251 8.39 -17.68 7.55
N ARG A 252 8.33 -18.97 7.19
CA ARG A 252 7.75 -19.41 5.93
C ARG A 252 6.28 -19.03 5.81
N ILE A 253 5.47 -19.28 6.85
CA ILE A 253 4.04 -18.90 6.86
C ILE A 253 3.89 -17.39 6.73
N ILE A 254 4.66 -16.60 7.50
CA ILE A 254 4.64 -15.13 7.45
C ILE A 254 5.01 -14.64 6.04
N ARG A 255 6.10 -15.15 5.46
CA ARG A 255 6.52 -14.80 4.10
C ARG A 255 5.44 -15.07 3.05
N ASP A 256 4.65 -16.13 3.23
CA ASP A 256 3.66 -16.57 2.25
C ASP A 256 2.28 -15.91 2.45
N GLN A 257 1.94 -15.48 3.67
CA GLN A 257 0.59 -15.01 4.03
C GLN A 257 0.53 -13.56 4.56
N ALA A 258 1.66 -12.89 4.76
CA ALA A 258 1.68 -11.50 5.18
C ALA A 258 1.07 -10.57 4.11
N VAL A 259 0.22 -9.66 4.56
CA VAL A 259 -0.39 -8.61 3.74
C VAL A 259 0.24 -7.27 4.08
N PHE A 260 0.45 -6.43 3.06
CA PHE A 260 1.12 -5.13 3.21
C PHE A 260 0.22 -4.00 2.73
N SER A 261 0.43 -2.80 3.26
CA SER A 261 -0.21 -1.59 2.71
C SER A 261 0.31 -1.31 1.30
N ASN A 262 -0.60 -1.00 0.36
CA ASN A 262 -0.25 -0.68 -1.02
C ASN A 262 0.40 0.70 -1.17
N GLN A 263 0.08 1.64 -0.27
CA GLN A 263 0.63 3.00 -0.25
C GLN A 263 0.98 3.40 1.20
N PRO A 264 2.14 2.97 1.71
CA PRO A 264 2.61 3.39 3.01
C PRO A 264 2.94 4.89 2.99
N THR A 265 2.15 5.70 3.70
CA THR A 265 2.37 7.15 3.84
C THR A 265 3.29 7.49 5.01
N THR A 266 3.62 6.52 5.87
CA THR A 266 4.42 6.71 7.09
C THR A 266 5.51 5.66 7.20
N GLU A 267 6.61 6.01 7.85
CA GLU A 267 7.71 5.08 8.14
C GLU A 267 7.23 3.86 8.96
N LYS A 268 6.28 4.07 9.88
CA LYS A 268 5.65 2.98 10.65
C LYS A 268 4.97 1.98 9.72
N ALA A 269 4.28 2.43 8.66
CA ALA A 269 3.59 1.56 7.73
C ALA A 269 4.53 0.68 6.89
N HIS A 270 5.79 1.10 6.69
CA HIS A 270 6.80 0.26 6.02
C HIS A 270 7.33 -0.87 6.92
N ARG A 271 7.29 -0.68 8.25
CA ARG A 271 7.83 -1.63 9.24
C ARG A 271 6.85 -2.72 9.66
N ILE A 272 5.58 -2.57 9.29
CA ILE A 272 4.48 -3.42 9.75
C ILE A 272 3.90 -4.21 8.60
N ALA A 273 3.61 -5.49 8.84
CA ALA A 273 2.73 -6.29 7.99
C ALA A 273 1.49 -6.72 8.78
N TYR A 274 0.48 -7.17 8.06
CA TYR A 274 -0.79 -7.63 8.61
C TYR A 274 -0.95 -9.12 8.39
N LEU A 275 -1.49 -9.81 9.39
CA LEU A 275 -1.82 -11.22 9.33
C LEU A 275 -3.26 -11.43 9.81
N ASP A 276 -3.95 -12.36 9.17
CA ASP A 276 -5.24 -12.82 9.67
C ASP A 276 -5.06 -13.55 11.00
N ARG A 277 -6.06 -13.44 11.87
CA ARG A 277 -6.04 -14.11 13.20
C ARG A 277 -5.90 -15.62 13.09
N GLU A 278 -6.47 -16.21 12.04
CA GLU A 278 -6.35 -17.65 11.76
C GLU A 278 -4.91 -18.06 11.44
N VAL A 279 -4.18 -17.19 10.74
CA VAL A 279 -2.77 -17.38 10.40
C VAL A 279 -1.90 -17.25 11.64
N LEU A 280 -2.14 -16.24 12.48
CA LEU A 280 -1.51 -16.11 13.78
C LEU A 280 -1.71 -17.39 14.61
N GLY A 281 -2.95 -17.86 14.71
CA GLY A 281 -3.27 -19.08 15.45
C GLY A 281 -2.51 -20.30 14.94
N ARG A 282 -2.34 -20.44 13.61
CA ARG A 282 -1.54 -21.53 13.02
C ARG A 282 -0.06 -21.41 13.38
N ILE A 283 0.51 -20.21 13.30
CA ILE A 283 1.91 -19.95 13.67
C ILE A 283 2.16 -20.32 15.14
N LEU A 284 1.30 -19.83 16.05
CA LEU A 284 1.46 -20.09 17.48
C LEU A 284 1.25 -21.55 17.85
N ALA A 285 0.31 -22.24 17.20
CA ALA A 285 0.10 -23.66 17.38
C ALA A 285 1.32 -24.50 16.99
N GLU A 286 1.94 -24.20 15.84
CA GLU A 286 3.12 -24.92 15.38
C GLU A 286 4.35 -24.65 16.28
N LEU A 287 4.53 -23.39 16.70
CA LEU A 287 5.60 -23.02 17.63
C LEU A 287 5.41 -23.67 19.00
N HIS A 288 4.17 -23.71 19.50
CA HIS A 288 3.82 -24.40 20.74
C HIS A 288 4.16 -25.88 20.68
N GLU A 289 3.77 -26.58 19.61
CA GLU A 289 4.02 -28.02 19.48
C GLU A 289 5.53 -28.32 19.50
N LYS A 290 6.33 -27.52 18.79
CA LYS A 290 7.80 -27.65 18.79
C LYS A 290 8.41 -27.31 20.14
N ALA A 291 7.97 -26.22 20.76
CA ALA A 291 8.47 -25.77 22.06
C ALA A 291 8.10 -26.76 23.19
N ALA A 292 6.87 -27.26 23.20
CA ALA A 292 6.38 -28.23 24.19
C ALA A 292 7.15 -29.56 24.11
N LYS A 293 7.47 -30.06 22.90
CA LYS A 293 8.31 -31.26 22.73
C LYS A 293 9.71 -31.07 23.32
N LYS A 294 10.32 -29.90 23.09
CA LYS A 294 11.63 -29.56 23.65
C LYS A 294 11.56 -29.40 25.17
N TRP A 295 10.50 -28.76 25.68
CA TRP A 295 10.31 -28.54 27.11
C TRP A 295 10.06 -29.82 27.88
N ALA A 296 9.28 -30.76 27.33
CA ALA A 296 9.04 -32.07 27.94
C ALA A 296 10.32 -32.89 28.16
N SER A 297 11.38 -32.61 27.40
CA SER A 297 12.69 -33.25 27.56
C SER A 297 13.61 -32.57 28.59
N SER A 298 13.17 -31.47 29.19
CA SER A 298 14.00 -30.59 30.02
C SER A 298 13.51 -30.53 31.47
N SER A 299 14.39 -30.84 32.41
CA SER A 299 14.11 -30.82 33.85
C SER A 299 14.22 -29.40 34.42
N PHE A 300 13.24 -28.53 34.19
CA PHE A 300 13.20 -27.18 34.76
C PHE A 300 12.10 -27.00 35.81
N SER A 301 12.30 -26.04 36.72
CA SER A 301 11.42 -25.66 37.84
C SER A 301 10.01 -25.24 37.37
N ASP A 302 8.98 -25.67 38.12
CA ASP A 302 7.55 -25.53 37.83
C ASP A 302 6.98 -24.09 38.00
N GLU A 303 7.75 -23.13 38.50
CA GLU A 303 7.19 -21.83 38.96
C GLU A 303 7.01 -20.77 37.86
N GLU A 304 7.66 -20.89 36.69
CA GLU A 304 7.50 -19.93 35.59
C GLU A 304 7.12 -20.59 34.26
N LEU A 305 6.06 -20.07 33.61
CA LEU A 305 5.65 -20.54 32.29
C LEU A 305 6.74 -20.29 31.24
N PRO A 306 7.05 -21.28 30.38
CA PRO A 306 8.09 -21.15 29.38
C PRO A 306 7.74 -20.12 28.29
N PRO A 307 8.73 -19.35 27.79
CA PRO A 307 8.53 -18.43 26.67
C PRO A 307 8.44 -19.18 25.34
N LEU A 308 7.60 -18.70 24.42
CA LEU A 308 7.63 -19.12 23.02
C LEU A 308 8.87 -18.53 22.33
N PRO A 309 9.71 -19.37 21.70
CA PRO A 309 10.99 -18.88 21.17
C PRO A 309 10.82 -17.84 20.07
N GLY A 310 11.43 -16.67 20.30
CA GLY A 310 11.44 -15.55 19.35
C GLY A 310 10.08 -14.86 19.17
N VAL A 311 9.11 -15.04 20.08
CA VAL A 311 7.78 -14.41 19.98
C VAL A 311 7.53 -13.45 21.13
N TYR A 312 7.07 -12.24 20.79
CA TYR A 312 6.83 -11.14 21.70
C TYR A 312 5.49 -10.46 21.40
N LEU A 313 4.85 -9.88 22.41
CA LEU A 313 3.62 -9.10 22.26
C LEU A 313 3.90 -7.62 22.48
N GLY A 314 3.69 -6.75 21.49
CA GLY A 314 3.89 -5.31 21.63
C GLY A 314 5.36 -4.86 21.60
N ALA A 315 6.17 -5.39 22.51
CA ALA A 315 7.57 -5.02 22.69
C ALA A 315 8.43 -6.21 23.13
N PHE A 316 9.75 -6.04 23.11
CA PHE A 316 10.72 -7.06 23.54
C PHE A 316 10.64 -7.44 25.02
N ASP A 317 10.08 -6.55 25.85
CA ASP A 317 9.99 -6.76 27.30
C ASP A 317 8.85 -7.72 27.69
N THR A 318 7.97 -8.03 26.76
CA THR A 318 6.76 -8.86 26.95
C THR A 318 6.83 -10.10 26.06
N PRO A 319 7.67 -11.09 26.42
CA PRO A 319 7.74 -12.36 25.69
C PRO A 319 6.40 -13.10 25.80
N LEU A 320 5.92 -13.64 24.69
CA LEU A 320 4.73 -14.46 24.70
C LEU A 320 5.08 -15.80 25.35
N ARG A 321 4.48 -16.11 26.48
CA ARG A 321 4.66 -17.40 27.16
C ARG A 321 3.66 -18.42 26.64
N PHE A 322 3.85 -19.69 26.95
CA PHE A 322 2.85 -20.71 26.65
C PHE A 322 2.50 -21.57 27.86
N ALA A 323 1.25 -21.99 27.91
CA ALA A 323 0.77 -22.91 28.91
C ALA A 323 1.00 -24.38 28.51
N LEU A 324 1.37 -25.20 29.49
CA LEU A 324 1.46 -26.65 29.35
C LEU A 324 0.08 -27.31 29.50
N GLN A 325 -0.78 -26.72 30.34
CA GLN A 325 -2.15 -27.16 30.50
C GLN A 325 -3.05 -26.45 29.49
N PRO A 326 -4.00 -27.17 28.87
CA PRO A 326 -4.94 -26.58 27.94
C PRO A 326 -5.98 -25.74 28.68
N ALA A 327 -6.51 -24.72 27.98
CA ALA A 327 -7.69 -24.01 28.43
C ALA A 327 -8.93 -24.89 28.27
N GLU A 328 -9.86 -24.76 29.21
CA GLU A 328 -11.09 -25.54 29.25
C GLU A 328 -12.30 -24.61 29.05
N LEU A 329 -13.26 -25.06 28.24
CA LEU A 329 -14.53 -24.36 28.13
C LEU A 329 -15.39 -24.70 29.36
N ARG A 330 -16.03 -23.70 29.93
CA ARG A 330 -16.95 -23.85 31.05
C ARG A 330 -18.27 -23.17 30.70
N PHE A 331 -19.39 -23.80 31.04
CA PHE A 331 -20.71 -23.19 30.87
C PHE A 331 -21.45 -23.16 32.19
N ASN A 332 -21.82 -21.97 32.64
CA ASN A 332 -22.73 -21.84 33.77
C ASN A 332 -24.16 -21.90 33.25
N LEU A 333 -24.97 -22.78 33.84
CA LEU A 333 -26.41 -22.81 33.60
C LEU A 333 -27.09 -21.81 34.54
N GLU A 334 -27.92 -20.94 33.98
CA GLU A 334 -28.79 -20.04 34.75
C GLU A 334 -30.25 -20.34 34.42
N TYR A 335 -31.06 -20.60 35.45
CA TYR A 335 -32.49 -20.81 35.31
C TYR A 335 -33.27 -19.55 35.70
N MET A 336 -34.00 -19.00 34.74
CA MET A 336 -34.94 -17.91 34.96
C MET A 336 -36.30 -18.47 35.41
N LYS A 337 -36.78 -18.02 36.57
CA LYS A 337 -38.09 -18.40 37.13
C LYS A 337 -39.26 -17.68 36.42
N PRO A 338 -40.51 -18.18 36.54
CA PRO A 338 -41.71 -17.62 35.91
C PRO A 338 -41.88 -16.09 36.13
N PRO A 339 -42.55 -15.35 35.22
CA PRO A 339 -43.61 -15.82 34.29
C PRO A 339 -43.13 -16.41 32.95
N ILE A 340 -41.83 -16.33 32.62
CA ILE A 340 -41.26 -16.97 31.43
C ILE A 340 -40.06 -17.81 31.85
N SER A 341 -40.27 -19.11 31.99
CA SER A 341 -39.21 -20.04 32.40
C SER A 341 -38.24 -20.26 31.24
N LYS A 342 -36.95 -19.99 31.46
CA LYS A 342 -35.89 -20.18 30.46
C LYS A 342 -34.59 -20.64 31.10
N ILE A 343 -33.77 -21.36 30.33
CA ILE A 343 -32.38 -21.67 30.68
C ILE A 343 -31.48 -20.81 29.80
N LEU A 344 -30.54 -20.12 30.42
CA LEU A 344 -29.46 -19.38 29.77
C LEU A 344 -28.15 -20.16 29.92
N LEU A 345 -27.31 -20.06 28.89
CA LEU A 345 -25.99 -20.66 28.86
C LEU A 345 -24.95 -19.55 28.86
N GLU A 346 -24.18 -19.45 29.94
CA GLU A 346 -23.10 -18.47 30.03
C GLU A 346 -21.76 -19.16 29.73
N PRO A 347 -21.20 -18.97 28.51
CA PRO A 347 -19.88 -19.48 28.17
C PRO A 347 -18.78 -18.69 28.88
N LEU A 348 -17.93 -19.43 29.58
CA LEU A 348 -16.74 -18.95 30.26
C LEU A 348 -15.54 -19.83 29.87
N ILE A 349 -14.34 -19.35 30.15
CA ILE A 349 -13.11 -20.10 29.92
C ILE A 349 -12.38 -20.28 31.24
N ASN A 350 -11.98 -21.51 31.54
CA ASN A 350 -11.16 -21.83 32.69
C ASN A 350 -9.69 -21.92 32.26
N VAL A 351 -8.84 -21.16 32.96
CA VAL A 351 -7.42 -20.97 32.66
C VAL A 351 -6.65 -21.11 33.96
N ASN A 352 -5.94 -22.23 34.16
CA ASN A 352 -5.17 -22.50 35.38
C ASN A 352 -5.99 -22.27 36.68
N GLY A 353 -7.28 -22.61 36.67
CA GLY A 353 -8.19 -22.42 37.81
C GLY A 353 -8.84 -21.03 37.92
N LYS A 354 -8.47 -20.09 37.04
CA LYS A 354 -9.14 -18.78 36.92
C LYS A 354 -10.22 -18.86 35.83
N VAL A 355 -11.44 -18.47 36.18
CA VAL A 355 -12.55 -18.38 35.21
C VAL A 355 -12.59 -16.95 34.66
N ILE A 356 -12.62 -16.84 33.33
CA ILE A 356 -12.60 -15.58 32.59
C ILE A 356 -13.75 -15.53 31.58
N GLU A 357 -14.16 -14.32 31.20
CA GLU A 357 -15.15 -14.09 30.14
C GLU A 357 -14.53 -14.28 28.74
N LEU A 358 -15.37 -14.52 27.72
CA LEU A 358 -14.91 -14.68 26.34
C LEU A 358 -14.20 -13.45 25.79
N GLU A 359 -14.62 -12.26 26.21
CA GLU A 359 -14.08 -10.97 25.78
C GLU A 359 -12.69 -10.66 26.36
N GLU A 360 -12.32 -11.30 27.47
CA GLU A 360 -11.03 -11.09 28.15
C GLU A 360 -9.88 -11.80 27.42
N ALA A 361 -10.18 -12.84 26.65
CA ALA A 361 -9.20 -13.62 25.89
C ALA A 361 -9.32 -13.38 24.38
N LEU A 362 -8.18 -13.31 23.69
CA LEU A 362 -8.17 -13.32 22.23
C LEU A 362 -8.28 -14.76 21.73
N SER A 363 -9.45 -15.16 21.26
CA SER A 363 -9.69 -16.47 20.65
C SER A 363 -9.03 -16.58 19.27
N LEU A 364 -8.34 -17.68 19.02
CA LEU A 364 -7.64 -17.98 17.76
C LEU A 364 -8.34 -19.14 17.05
N GLU A 365 -9.22 -18.79 16.12
CA GLU A 365 -10.11 -19.68 15.37
C GLU A 365 -9.39 -20.39 14.20
N CYS A 366 -8.29 -21.09 14.46
CA CYS A 366 -7.56 -21.84 13.43
C CYS A 366 -7.85 -23.36 13.49
N ALA A 367 -7.26 -24.14 12.58
CA ALA A 367 -7.43 -25.60 12.52
C ALA A 367 -7.05 -26.31 13.84
N GLN A 368 -6.17 -25.68 14.60
CA GLN A 368 -5.67 -26.13 15.88
C GLN A 368 -5.97 -25.03 16.89
N PRO A 369 -7.18 -24.98 17.49
CA PRO A 369 -7.64 -23.80 18.21
C PRO A 369 -6.80 -23.47 19.45
N GLY A 370 -6.74 -22.18 19.76
CA GLY A 370 -6.07 -21.68 20.95
C GLY A 370 -6.57 -20.29 21.33
N MET A 371 -5.93 -19.68 22.31
CA MET A 371 -6.25 -18.32 22.72
C MET A 371 -5.03 -17.65 23.37
N ILE A 372 -5.06 -16.32 23.44
CA ILE A 372 -4.08 -15.53 24.17
C ILE A 372 -4.81 -14.82 25.31
N PHE A 373 -4.31 -15.02 26.53
CA PHE A 373 -4.76 -14.33 27.73
C PHE A 373 -3.53 -13.93 28.54
N ASP A 374 -3.44 -12.66 28.94
CA ASP A 374 -2.35 -12.12 29.77
C ASP A 374 -0.93 -12.50 29.31
N ALA A 375 -0.65 -12.28 28.02
CA ALA A 375 0.62 -12.64 27.37
C ALA A 375 1.02 -14.13 27.45
N VAL A 376 0.05 -15.01 27.67
CA VAL A 376 0.20 -16.46 27.63
C VAL A 376 -0.68 -17.03 26.51
N PHE A 377 -0.08 -17.87 25.68
CA PHE A 377 -0.78 -18.67 24.69
C PHE A 377 -1.26 -19.99 25.30
N TYR A 378 -2.56 -20.24 25.21
CA TYR A 378 -3.21 -21.46 25.64
C TYR A 378 -3.72 -22.25 24.43
N ARG A 379 -3.58 -23.57 24.53
CA ARG A 379 -4.18 -24.52 23.59
C ARG A 379 -5.52 -24.97 24.14
N PHE A 380 -6.50 -25.21 23.28
CA PHE A 380 -7.65 -26.02 23.68
C PHE A 380 -7.33 -27.50 23.48
N GLN A 381 -8.12 -28.35 24.14
CA GLN A 381 -8.03 -29.80 23.95
C GLN A 381 -8.28 -30.19 22.47
N PRO A 382 -7.70 -31.29 21.97
CA PRO A 382 -7.77 -31.67 20.55
C PRO A 382 -9.19 -31.89 20.00
N TYR A 383 -10.16 -32.21 20.87
CA TYR A 383 -11.56 -32.38 20.50
C TYR A 383 -12.31 -31.05 20.32
N ILE A 384 -11.72 -29.91 20.72
CA ILE A 384 -12.26 -28.58 20.46
C ILE A 384 -11.86 -28.15 19.07
N THR A 385 -12.86 -27.86 18.24
CA THR A 385 -12.68 -27.42 16.85
C THR A 385 -12.86 -25.91 16.73
N ARG A 386 -12.40 -25.36 15.61
CA ARG A 386 -12.66 -23.96 15.21
C ARG A 386 -14.15 -23.62 15.25
N LEU A 387 -15.01 -24.56 14.84
CA LEU A 387 -16.46 -24.36 14.81
C LEU A 387 -17.05 -24.17 16.22
N HIS A 388 -16.50 -24.88 17.21
CA HIS A 388 -16.91 -24.71 18.61
C HIS A 388 -16.66 -23.27 19.07
N LEU A 389 -15.44 -22.75 18.86
CA LEU A 389 -15.08 -21.37 19.26
C LEU A 389 -15.96 -20.32 18.58
N ARG A 390 -16.22 -20.47 17.27
CA ARG A 390 -17.09 -19.57 16.49
C ARG A 390 -18.52 -19.51 17.01
N HIS A 391 -19.00 -20.60 17.60
CA HIS A 391 -20.37 -20.69 18.09
C HIS A 391 -20.52 -20.26 19.55
N LEU A 392 -19.44 -20.01 20.30
CA LEU A 392 -19.53 -19.59 21.71
C LEU A 392 -20.39 -18.34 21.90
N LYS A 393 -20.21 -17.31 21.06
CA LYS A 393 -21.04 -16.10 21.11
C LYS A 393 -22.51 -16.38 20.82
N LYS A 394 -22.80 -17.25 19.84
CA LYS A 394 -24.17 -17.64 19.51
C LYS A 394 -24.82 -18.45 20.64
N ILE A 395 -24.03 -19.26 21.34
CA ILE A 395 -24.49 -20.03 22.50
C ILE A 395 -24.78 -19.10 23.68
N ARG A 396 -23.98 -18.05 23.89
CA ARG A 396 -24.27 -17.04 24.92
C ARG A 396 -25.65 -16.40 24.71
N ASP A 397 -25.96 -16.09 23.45
CA ASP A 397 -27.22 -15.45 23.09
C ASP A 397 -28.39 -16.46 22.99
N LEU A 398 -28.13 -17.76 23.18
CA LEU A 398 -29.14 -18.80 23.12
C LEU A 398 -29.96 -18.82 24.41
N THR A 399 -31.27 -18.66 24.27
CA THR A 399 -32.21 -18.91 25.34
C THR A 399 -32.99 -20.19 25.07
N ILE A 400 -32.93 -21.15 25.98
CA ILE A 400 -33.70 -22.40 25.86
C ILE A 400 -35.05 -22.15 26.57
N PRO A 401 -36.18 -22.21 25.85
CA PRO A 401 -37.50 -22.04 26.45
C PRO A 401 -37.96 -23.33 27.15
N GLU A 402 -38.88 -23.18 28.10
CA GLU A 402 -39.46 -24.29 28.89
C GLU A 402 -39.86 -25.55 28.08
N PRO A 403 -40.52 -25.45 26.90
CA PRO A 403 -40.90 -26.64 26.13
C PRO A 403 -39.71 -27.49 25.64
N LEU A 404 -38.48 -26.93 25.62
CA LEU A 404 -37.27 -27.61 25.18
C LEU A 404 -36.39 -28.09 26.35
N PHE A 405 -36.79 -27.87 27.61
CA PHE A 405 -35.98 -28.26 28.77
C PHE A 405 -35.63 -29.74 28.76
N GLY A 406 -36.59 -30.62 28.50
CA GLY A 406 -36.32 -32.07 28.45
C GLY A 406 -35.37 -32.47 27.35
N THR A 407 -35.61 -32.00 26.12
CA THR A 407 -34.72 -32.26 24.99
C THR A 407 -33.31 -31.74 25.27
N PHE A 408 -33.20 -30.56 25.90
CA PHE A 408 -31.91 -30.00 26.27
C PHE A 408 -31.20 -30.85 27.32
N VAL A 409 -31.84 -31.15 28.45
CA VAL A 409 -31.23 -31.88 29.57
C VAL A 409 -30.87 -33.32 29.18
N GLU A 410 -31.71 -34.01 28.40
CA GLU A 410 -31.50 -35.42 28.06
C GLU A 410 -30.60 -35.65 26.84
N ASN A 411 -30.65 -34.76 25.83
CA ASN A 411 -29.94 -34.98 24.58
C ASN A 411 -28.79 -33.99 24.37
N ALA A 412 -29.05 -32.69 24.51
CA ALA A 412 -28.06 -31.67 24.16
C ALA A 412 -26.98 -31.53 25.24
N LEU A 413 -27.35 -31.53 26.52
CA LEU A 413 -26.45 -31.30 27.63
C LEU A 413 -25.38 -32.40 27.77
N PRO A 414 -25.69 -33.71 27.67
CA PRO A 414 -24.66 -34.75 27.71
C PRO A 414 -23.68 -34.66 26.54
N GLU A 415 -24.14 -34.28 25.35
CA GLU A 415 -23.24 -34.00 24.21
C GLU A 415 -22.37 -32.78 24.47
N PHE A 416 -22.90 -31.78 25.16
CA PHE A 416 -22.19 -30.57 25.52
C PHE A 416 -21.09 -30.81 26.57
N GLU A 417 -21.37 -31.67 27.55
CA GLU A 417 -20.43 -32.08 28.61
C GLU A 417 -19.20 -32.80 28.09
N LYS A 418 -19.27 -33.41 26.90
CA LYS A 418 -18.09 -33.98 26.22
C LYS A 418 -17.06 -32.94 25.81
N HIS A 419 -17.49 -31.69 25.67
CA HIS A 419 -16.67 -30.60 25.14
C HIS A 419 -16.41 -29.49 26.16
N ALA A 420 -17.13 -29.45 27.28
CA ALA A 420 -17.00 -28.38 28.26
C ALA A 420 -17.44 -28.81 29.65
N GLN A 421 -16.90 -28.14 30.67
CA GLN A 421 -17.34 -28.29 32.03
C GLN A 421 -18.66 -27.54 32.23
N VAL A 422 -19.73 -28.27 32.57
CA VAL A 422 -21.03 -27.65 32.92
C VAL A 422 -21.09 -27.40 34.41
N CYS A 423 -21.48 -26.19 34.79
CA CYS A 423 -21.63 -25.75 36.18
C CYS A 423 -23.10 -25.40 36.48
N ASN A 424 -23.45 -25.43 37.76
CA ASN A 424 -24.81 -25.20 38.27
C ASN A 424 -25.88 -26.19 37.79
N GLN A 425 -25.51 -27.47 37.60
CA GLN A 425 -26.45 -28.53 37.23
C GLN A 425 -27.64 -28.68 38.20
N HIS A 426 -27.49 -28.30 39.47
CA HIS A 426 -28.61 -28.25 40.43
C HIS A 426 -29.79 -27.37 39.97
N SER A 427 -29.52 -26.37 39.12
CA SER A 427 -30.56 -25.50 38.55
C SER A 427 -31.50 -26.24 37.61
N ILE A 428 -31.09 -27.39 37.10
CA ILE A 428 -31.85 -28.20 36.15
C ILE A 428 -32.30 -29.56 36.70
N GLU A 429 -31.84 -29.97 37.90
CA GLU A 429 -32.21 -31.23 38.55
C GLU A 429 -33.73 -31.40 38.78
N HIS A 430 -34.47 -30.30 38.82
CA HIS A 430 -35.92 -30.30 39.03
C HIS A 430 -36.70 -30.56 37.73
N PHE A 431 -36.03 -30.44 36.57
CA PHE A 431 -36.59 -30.80 35.28
C PHE A 431 -36.48 -32.32 35.12
N VAL A 432 -37.34 -33.04 35.85
CA VAL A 432 -37.60 -34.45 35.58
C VAL A 432 -38.38 -34.49 34.27
N THR A 433 -37.68 -34.64 33.17
CA THR A 433 -38.33 -34.95 31.91
C THR A 433 -38.40 -36.46 31.78
N MET A 434 -39.61 -36.94 31.44
CA MET A 434 -39.75 -38.32 31.03
C MET A 434 -39.11 -38.43 29.65
N PRO A 435 -38.22 -39.40 29.41
CA PRO A 435 -37.64 -39.58 28.09
C PRO A 435 -38.75 -39.92 27.10
N PHE A 436 -39.11 -38.96 26.24
CA PHE A 436 -40.08 -39.18 25.19
C PHE A 436 -39.37 -39.78 23.99
N VAL A 437 -39.44 -41.10 23.88
CA VAL A 437 -38.87 -41.90 22.78
C VAL A 437 -39.91 -42.12 21.66
N GLY A 438 -41.13 -41.61 21.82
CA GLY A 438 -42.26 -41.77 20.89
C GLY A 438 -42.24 -40.81 19.70
N ALA A 439 -42.94 -41.17 18.62
CA ALA A 439 -43.10 -40.31 17.45
C ALA A 439 -44.01 -39.11 17.80
N VAL A 440 -43.50 -37.89 17.64
CA VAL A 440 -44.28 -36.66 17.84
C VAL A 440 -45.40 -36.61 16.80
N GLN A 441 -46.64 -36.52 17.27
CA GLN A 441 -47.81 -36.32 16.43
C GLN A 441 -48.33 -34.90 16.62
N ALA A 442 -48.96 -34.31 15.60
CA ALA A 442 -49.59 -33.00 15.75
C ALA A 442 -51.05 -33.08 15.30
N SER A 443 -51.96 -32.47 16.06
CA SER A 443 -53.34 -32.25 15.63
C SER A 443 -53.58 -30.76 15.42
N CYS A 444 -54.12 -30.41 14.26
CA CYS A 444 -54.58 -29.06 13.98
C CYS A 444 -56.10 -29.00 14.22
N GLU A 445 -56.53 -28.20 15.19
CA GLU A 445 -57.94 -27.84 15.35
C GLU A 445 -58.20 -26.56 14.56
N LEU A 446 -58.97 -26.70 13.48
CA LEU A 446 -59.46 -25.60 12.68
C LEU A 446 -60.84 -25.21 13.19
N SER A 447 -61.01 -23.97 13.60
CA SER A 447 -62.32 -23.40 13.90
C SER A 447 -62.62 -22.26 12.94
N TYR A 448 -63.81 -22.28 12.35
CA TYR A 448 -64.27 -21.24 11.43
C TYR A 448 -65.50 -20.58 12.02
N LEU A 449 -65.37 -19.33 12.44
CA LEU A 449 -66.43 -18.55 13.07
C LEU A 449 -66.34 -17.10 12.59
N ASN A 450 -67.49 -16.54 12.21
CA ASN A 450 -67.62 -15.14 11.75
C ASN A 450 -66.74 -14.75 10.54
N GLY A 451 -66.45 -15.69 9.64
CA GLY A 451 -65.65 -15.41 8.44
C GLY A 451 -64.15 -15.59 8.63
N GLU A 452 -63.68 -15.85 9.86
CA GLU A 452 -62.27 -16.05 10.18
C GLU A 452 -61.97 -17.53 10.45
N LEU A 453 -60.88 -18.03 9.86
CA LEU A 453 -60.35 -19.37 10.09
C LEU A 453 -59.24 -19.27 11.14
N ASP A 454 -59.52 -19.77 12.34
CA ASP A 454 -58.55 -19.89 13.42
C ASP A 454 -58.00 -21.32 13.47
N ALA A 455 -56.66 -21.46 13.46
CA ALA A 455 -55.98 -22.74 13.40
C ALA A 455 -55.09 -22.90 14.64
N LYS A 456 -55.44 -23.88 15.49
CA LYS A 456 -54.70 -24.20 16.71
C LYS A 456 -53.97 -25.53 16.53
N LEU A 457 -52.65 -25.48 16.56
CA LEU A 457 -51.81 -26.66 16.47
C LEU A 457 -51.49 -27.18 17.88
N PHE A 458 -51.76 -28.46 18.12
CA PHE A 458 -51.38 -29.17 19.35
C PHE A 458 -50.38 -30.25 18.99
N PHE A 459 -49.31 -30.36 19.76
CA PHE A 459 -48.30 -31.41 19.61
C PHE A 459 -48.55 -32.47 20.69
N HIS A 460 -48.82 -33.70 20.26
CA HIS A 460 -49.04 -34.85 21.12
C HIS A 460 -47.75 -35.61 21.34
N TYR A 461 -47.46 -35.85 22.61
CA TYR A 461 -46.34 -36.66 23.07
C TYR A 461 -46.93 -37.93 23.72
N ASP A 462 -47.10 -38.98 22.91
CA ASP A 462 -47.76 -40.25 23.25
C ASP A 462 -49.19 -40.09 23.84
N LYS A 463 -49.34 -40.14 25.18
CA LYS A 463 -50.63 -40.06 25.88
C LYS A 463 -50.95 -38.67 26.43
N PHE A 464 -50.07 -37.69 26.21
CA PHE A 464 -50.20 -36.34 26.71
C PHE A 464 -50.40 -35.37 25.54
N LYS A 465 -51.43 -34.51 25.65
CA LYS A 465 -51.82 -33.49 24.67
C LYS A 465 -51.27 -32.12 25.05
#